data_AF-A0A2P6TH05-F1
#
_entry.id   AF-A0A2P6TH05-F1
#
_cell.length_a   1.000
_cell.length_b   1.000
_cell.length_c   1.000
_cell.angle_alpha   90.00
_cell.angle_beta   90.00
_cell.angle_gamma   90.00
#
_symmetry.space_group_name_H-M   'P 1'
#
loop_
_entity.id
_entity.type
_entity.pdbx_description
1 polymer ?
#
loop_
_entity_poly.entity_id
_entity_poly.type
_entity_poly.pdbx_seq_one_letter_code
_entity_poly.pdbx_strand_id
1 'polypeptide(L)'
;MSAPPSEAARRKNVQDAIDRVLFKINELEAILGNFTGQNDLLHAKLNEYVAELGKLEAAKDDMIGGGQPVELAVELLRAVDEGTNPDSFTVQLFRDSLAQNQASKGKVEAFRTLREQLTQQLAAAFPATRAARALAAACLTATSLPDCRFGLLAAAMWGTWAWKLVPHATLLDNAQSVAGLVAIVAVSLLWPTVHPASFQRRRTLALASLRLFLLCLPFNFSQRVLDLALPQQLESGRLAPLVNLSHLISASHLDFLLFTGLGWRLPLRPHMALQGLKLAILARFGVHAHCRGMLLSSPEVQQLAARAHGVMSIAAGALAPGATTALLEPREPYMQVVALLLLAWVLLGWLVPTLLLLPPAAPAASAWEQAVPQYHTARQALAGG
;
A
#
# COMPACT_ATOMS: atom_id res chain seq x y z
N MET A 1 16.15 -3.90 -35.93
CA MET A 1 15.54 -2.76 -35.22
C MET A 1 16.38 -2.49 -33.98
N SER A 2 17.07 -1.35 -33.91
CA SER A 2 17.80 -0.94 -32.72
C SER A 2 16.81 -0.61 -31.60
N ALA A 3 17.18 -0.94 -30.36
CA ALA A 3 16.36 -0.58 -29.21
C ALA A 3 16.25 0.96 -29.10
N PRO A 4 15.10 1.50 -28.67
CA PRO A 4 14.95 2.93 -28.48
C PRO A 4 15.98 3.44 -27.44
N PRO A 5 16.53 4.65 -27.63
CA PRO A 5 17.49 5.22 -26.69
C PRO A 5 16.87 5.36 -25.30
N SER A 6 17.65 5.02 -24.27
CA SER A 6 17.22 5.07 -22.87
C SER A 6 16.89 6.49 -22.43
N GLU A 7 16.06 6.64 -21.39
CA GLU A 7 15.68 7.95 -20.86
C GLU A 7 16.91 8.78 -20.44
N ALA A 8 17.93 8.15 -19.86
CA ALA A 8 19.17 8.82 -19.49
C ALA A 8 19.93 9.34 -20.72
N ALA A 9 19.95 8.58 -21.82
CA ALA A 9 20.59 9.02 -23.07
C ALA A 9 19.84 10.20 -23.70
N ARG A 10 18.51 10.19 -23.65
CA ARG A 10 17.67 11.30 -24.14
C ARG A 10 17.89 12.58 -23.31
N ARG A 11 17.91 12.48 -21.97
CA ARG A 11 18.23 13.61 -21.08
C ARG A 11 19.61 14.18 -21.36
N LYS A 12 20.60 13.32 -21.56
CA LYS A 12 21.96 13.74 -21.89
C LYS A 12 22.01 14.48 -23.23
N ASN A 13 21.29 14.01 -24.25
CA ASN A 13 21.22 14.68 -25.55
C ASN A 13 20.67 16.12 -25.45
N VAL A 14 19.63 16.32 -24.62
CA VAL A 14 19.08 17.67 -24.36
C VAL A 14 20.07 18.53 -23.61
N GLN A 15 20.73 18.00 -22.58
CA GLN A 15 21.78 18.72 -21.86
C GLN A 15 22.92 19.15 -22.80
N ASP A 16 23.42 18.23 -23.62
CA ASP A 16 24.47 18.51 -24.60
C ASP A 16 24.03 19.57 -25.62
N ALA A 17 22.73 19.62 -25.98
CA ALA A 17 22.18 20.64 -26.87
C ALA A 17 22.10 22.02 -26.20
N ILE A 18 21.69 22.08 -24.92
CA ILE A 18 21.70 23.31 -24.13
C ILE A 18 23.12 23.86 -24.01
N ASP A 19 24.09 23.00 -23.68
CA ASP A 19 25.49 23.40 -23.50
C ASP A 19 26.09 23.96 -24.81
N ARG A 20 25.74 23.39 -25.97
CA ARG A 20 26.14 23.92 -27.29
C ARG A 20 25.57 25.32 -27.56
N VAL A 21 24.29 25.54 -27.25
CA VAL A 21 23.65 26.86 -27.41
C VAL A 21 24.29 27.88 -26.48
N LEU A 22 24.52 27.54 -25.21
CA LEU A 22 25.20 28.41 -24.24
C LEU A 22 26.62 28.76 -24.69
N PHE A 23 27.37 27.78 -25.23
CA PHE A 23 28.69 28.02 -25.78
C PHE A 23 28.65 29.02 -26.95
N LYS A 24 27.66 28.91 -27.84
CA LYS A 24 27.48 29.85 -28.96
C LYS A 24 27.14 31.27 -28.50
N ILE A 25 26.38 31.42 -27.43
CA ILE A 25 26.12 32.74 -26.82
C ILE A 25 27.44 33.36 -26.34
N ASN A 26 28.25 32.61 -25.59
CA ASN A 26 29.56 33.09 -25.13
C ASN A 26 30.51 33.43 -26.28
N GLU A 27 30.53 32.62 -27.36
CA GLU A 27 31.33 32.88 -28.56
C GLU A 27 30.90 34.20 -29.24
N LEU A 28 29.59 34.44 -29.35
CA LEU A 28 29.04 35.68 -29.90
C LEU A 28 29.37 36.90 -29.03
N GLU A 29 29.26 36.79 -27.70
CA GLU A 29 29.65 37.85 -26.77
C GLU A 29 31.13 38.23 -26.91
N ALA A 30 32.02 37.24 -27.02
CA ALA A 30 33.45 37.47 -27.20
C ALA A 30 33.78 38.18 -28.54
N ILE A 31 33.06 37.83 -29.61
CA ILE A 31 33.21 38.48 -30.93
C ILE A 31 32.68 39.92 -30.88
N LEU A 32 31.53 40.15 -30.23
CA LEU A 32 30.96 41.48 -30.03
C LEU A 32 31.86 42.38 -29.16
N GLY A 33 32.48 41.82 -28.13
CA GLY A 33 33.41 42.55 -27.24
C GLY A 33 34.67 43.06 -27.95
N ASN A 34 35.11 42.37 -29.01
CA ASN A 34 36.29 42.73 -29.81
C ASN A 34 35.93 43.19 -31.23
N PHE A 35 34.70 43.67 -31.44
CA PHE A 35 34.19 43.94 -32.77
C PHE A 35 34.91 45.13 -33.43
N THR A 36 35.60 44.86 -34.54
CA THR A 36 36.35 45.87 -35.32
C THR A 36 35.64 46.34 -36.59
N GLY A 37 34.39 45.92 -36.81
CA GLY A 37 33.57 46.36 -37.96
C GLY A 37 33.45 45.36 -39.13
N GLN A 38 34.05 44.17 -39.04
CA GLN A 38 33.84 43.10 -40.04
C GLN A 38 32.53 42.33 -39.78
N ASN A 39 31.51 42.58 -40.60
CA ASN A 39 30.16 42.01 -40.45
C ASN A 39 30.05 40.51 -40.81
N ASP A 40 30.87 40.00 -41.73
CA ASP A 40 30.66 38.67 -42.31
C ASP A 40 30.84 37.53 -41.29
N LEU A 41 31.82 37.64 -40.40
CA LEU A 41 32.06 36.65 -39.34
C LEU A 41 30.93 36.62 -38.31
N LEU A 42 30.42 37.80 -37.93
CA LEU A 42 29.31 37.93 -36.99
C LEU A 42 28.03 37.31 -37.57
N HIS A 43 27.72 37.60 -38.84
CA HIS A 43 26.58 37.00 -39.53
C HIS A 43 26.69 35.47 -39.63
N ALA A 44 27.87 34.94 -39.95
CA ALA A 44 28.09 33.49 -39.98
C ALA A 44 27.84 32.85 -38.62
N LYS A 45 28.31 33.47 -37.53
CA LYS A 45 28.15 32.96 -36.16
C LYS A 45 26.73 33.08 -35.62
N LEU A 46 26.00 34.13 -35.99
CA LEU A 46 24.56 34.26 -35.72
C LEU A 46 23.76 33.14 -36.39
N ASN A 47 24.08 32.81 -37.64
CA ASN A 47 23.42 31.70 -38.34
C ASN A 47 23.75 30.34 -37.71
N GLU A 48 24.99 30.13 -37.25
CA GLU A 48 25.34 28.94 -36.45
C GLU A 48 24.53 28.85 -35.16
N TYR A 49 24.34 29.96 -34.44
CA TYR A 49 23.52 30.02 -33.22
C TYR A 49 22.05 29.68 -33.50
N VAL A 50 21.45 30.27 -34.54
CA VAL A 50 20.07 29.96 -34.95
C VAL A 50 19.93 28.47 -35.33
N ALA A 51 20.91 27.91 -36.01
CA ALA A 51 20.92 26.48 -36.35
C ALA A 51 20.99 25.58 -35.10
N GLU A 52 21.76 25.96 -34.07
CA GLU A 52 21.80 25.21 -32.80
C GLU A 52 20.49 25.35 -32.00
N LEU A 53 19.83 26.51 -32.02
CA LEU A 53 18.50 26.66 -31.41
C LEU A 53 17.46 25.71 -32.04
N GLY A 54 17.47 25.55 -33.36
CA GLY A 54 16.59 24.59 -34.04
C GLY A 54 16.86 23.14 -33.63
N LYS A 55 18.13 22.78 -33.35
CA LYS A 55 18.48 21.45 -32.83
C LYS A 55 18.01 21.23 -31.40
N LEU A 56 18.05 22.27 -30.56
CA LEU A 56 17.56 22.22 -29.18
C LEU A 56 16.04 22.02 -29.14
N GLU A 57 15.29 22.69 -30.00
CA GLU A 57 13.83 22.53 -30.10
C GLU A 57 13.45 21.08 -30.47
N ALA A 58 14.12 20.50 -31.48
CA ALA A 58 13.92 19.10 -31.85
C ALA A 58 14.29 18.12 -30.72
N ALA A 59 15.35 18.40 -29.96
CA ALA A 59 15.75 17.57 -28.82
C ALA A 59 14.78 17.64 -27.64
N LYS A 60 14.11 18.78 -27.44
CA LYS A 60 13.12 18.97 -26.37
C LYS A 60 11.93 18.02 -26.52
N ASP A 61 11.43 17.87 -27.74
CA ASP A 61 10.24 17.06 -28.03
C ASP A 61 10.48 15.55 -27.83
N ASP A 62 11.75 15.13 -27.81
CA ASP A 62 12.18 13.76 -27.52
C ASP A 62 12.25 13.44 -26.00
N MET A 63 12.00 14.42 -25.11
CA MET A 63 11.99 14.20 -23.66
C MET A 63 10.77 13.41 -23.19
N ILE A 64 11.04 12.24 -22.63
CA ILE A 64 10.05 11.35 -22.01
C ILE A 64 10.55 11.01 -20.61
N GLY A 65 9.65 11.05 -19.62
CA GLY A 65 9.88 10.59 -18.26
C GLY A 65 8.81 9.59 -17.84
N GLY A 66 9.21 8.38 -17.44
CA GLY A 66 8.27 7.34 -17.02
C GLY A 66 7.36 6.85 -18.14
N GLY A 67 7.82 6.92 -19.39
CA GLY A 67 7.03 6.56 -20.57
C GLY A 67 5.95 7.56 -21.00
N GLN A 68 5.97 8.78 -20.46
CA GLN A 68 5.07 9.89 -20.85
C GLN A 68 5.89 11.16 -21.17
N PRO A 69 5.34 12.11 -21.96
CA PRO A 69 5.94 13.43 -22.13
C PRO A 69 6.18 14.08 -20.77
N VAL A 70 7.31 14.78 -20.61
CA VAL A 70 7.64 15.43 -19.34
C VAL A 70 6.73 16.65 -19.12
N GLU A 71 5.85 16.57 -18.13
CA GLU A 71 5.04 17.70 -17.67
C GLU A 71 5.74 18.41 -16.51
N LEU A 72 5.81 19.74 -16.58
CA LEU A 72 6.38 20.59 -15.53
C LEU A 72 5.25 21.35 -14.83
N ALA A 73 5.25 21.33 -13.50
CA ALA A 73 4.32 22.13 -12.71
C ALA A 73 4.57 23.63 -12.95
N VAL A 74 3.50 24.40 -13.14
CA VAL A 74 3.58 25.85 -13.39
C VAL A 74 4.25 26.58 -12.21
N GLU A 75 4.04 26.08 -11.00
CA GLU A 75 4.66 26.60 -9.77
C GLU A 75 6.17 26.37 -9.75
N LEU A 76 6.65 25.25 -10.29
CA LEU A 76 8.09 24.96 -10.41
C LEU A 76 8.73 25.91 -11.42
N LEU A 77 8.07 26.15 -12.56
CA LEU A 77 8.54 27.11 -13.57
C LEU A 77 8.68 28.51 -12.97
N ARG A 78 7.66 29.00 -12.27
CA ARG A 78 7.71 30.29 -11.56
C ARG A 78 8.85 30.37 -10.56
N ALA A 79 9.06 29.30 -9.78
CA ALA A 79 10.16 29.24 -8.82
C ALA A 79 11.53 29.35 -9.51
N VAL A 80 11.71 28.67 -10.65
CA VAL A 80 12.95 28.76 -11.44
C VAL A 80 13.12 30.16 -12.04
N ASP A 81 12.05 30.79 -12.55
CA ASP A 81 12.08 32.16 -13.07
C ASP A 81 12.47 33.19 -11.99
N GLU A 82 12.07 32.94 -10.74
CA GLU A 82 12.45 33.75 -9.57
C GLU A 82 13.88 33.45 -9.07
N GLY A 83 14.61 32.53 -9.72
CA GLY A 83 15.96 32.13 -9.34
C GLY A 83 16.03 31.15 -8.16
N THR A 84 14.90 30.54 -7.78
CA THR A 84 14.85 29.52 -6.74
C THR A 84 15.39 28.20 -7.27
N ASN A 85 16.17 27.48 -6.44
CA ASN A 85 16.64 26.15 -6.78
C ASN A 85 15.43 25.16 -6.90
N PRO A 86 15.25 24.45 -8.01
CA PRO A 86 14.14 23.49 -8.18
C PRO A 86 14.15 22.35 -7.15
N ASP A 87 15.32 21.97 -6.63
CA ASP A 87 15.44 20.95 -5.58
C ASP A 87 14.87 21.46 -4.26
N SER A 88 15.10 22.74 -3.91
CA SER A 88 14.56 23.32 -2.68
C SER A 88 13.04 23.47 -2.76
N PHE A 89 12.50 23.82 -3.93
CA PHE A 89 11.06 23.81 -4.18
C PHE A 89 10.45 22.42 -3.96
N THR A 90 11.06 21.37 -4.52
CA THR A 90 10.57 19.99 -4.38
C THR A 90 10.59 19.53 -2.93
N VAL A 91 11.67 19.83 -2.20
CA VAL A 91 11.78 19.55 -0.76
C VAL A 91 10.71 20.30 0.03
N GLN A 92 10.46 21.57 -0.30
CA GLN A 92 9.44 22.38 0.37
C GLN A 92 8.03 21.84 0.12
N LEU A 93 7.70 21.51 -1.12
CA LEU A 93 6.42 20.92 -1.48
C LEU A 93 6.16 19.60 -0.71
N PHE A 94 7.19 18.76 -0.57
CA PHE A 94 7.08 17.54 0.23
C PHE A 94 6.84 17.84 1.71
N ARG A 95 7.53 18.83 2.28
CA ARG A 95 7.33 19.27 3.67
C ARG A 95 5.93 19.83 3.89
N ASP A 96 5.42 20.64 2.97
CA ASP A 96 4.09 21.23 3.05
C ASP A 96 3.00 20.16 2.94
N SER A 97 3.17 19.19 2.03
CA SER A 97 2.29 18.03 1.92
C SER A 97 2.29 17.19 3.21
N LEU A 98 3.47 16.99 3.83
CA LEU A 98 3.57 16.30 5.11
C LEU A 98 2.85 17.08 6.22
N ALA A 99 3.02 18.40 6.28
CA ALA A 99 2.37 19.27 7.25
C ALA A 99 0.84 19.28 7.08
N GLN A 100 0.33 19.37 5.85
CA GLN A 100 -1.11 19.30 5.55
C GLN A 100 -1.71 17.94 5.93
N ASN A 101 -0.98 16.86 5.67
CA ASN A 101 -1.40 15.52 6.09
C ASN A 101 -1.46 15.40 7.62
N GLN A 102 -0.49 15.98 8.34
CA GLN A 102 -0.51 16.03 9.80
C GLN A 102 -1.67 16.88 10.33
N ALA A 103 -1.91 18.06 9.76
CA ALA A 103 -3.02 18.93 10.15
C ALA A 103 -4.39 18.25 9.93
N SER A 104 -4.56 17.54 8.81
CA SER A 104 -5.78 16.79 8.50
C SER A 104 -5.99 15.64 9.50
N LYS A 105 -4.91 14.95 9.90
CA LYS A 105 -4.96 13.92 10.97
C LYS A 105 -5.37 14.53 12.31
N GLY A 106 -4.76 15.63 12.72
CA GLY A 106 -5.10 16.33 13.96
C GLY A 106 -6.56 16.78 14.00
N LYS A 107 -7.12 17.25 12.87
CA LYS A 107 -8.55 17.55 12.75
C LYS A 107 -9.42 16.31 12.99
N VAL A 108 -9.10 15.19 12.36
CA VAL A 108 -9.86 13.92 12.54
C VAL A 108 -9.81 13.44 13.99
N GLU A 109 -8.66 13.55 14.64
CA GLU A 109 -8.50 13.18 16.05
C GLU A 109 -9.25 14.12 16.98
N ALA A 110 -9.20 15.43 16.75
CA ALA A 110 -9.98 16.41 17.51
C ALA A 110 -11.49 16.16 17.37
N PHE A 111 -11.98 15.88 16.16
CA PHE A 111 -13.38 15.51 15.94
C PHE A 111 -13.77 14.23 16.67
N ARG A 112 -12.86 13.24 16.71
CA ARG A 112 -13.08 12.00 17.44
C ARG A 112 -13.19 12.25 18.94
N THR A 113 -12.26 13.01 19.52
CA THR A 113 -12.25 13.36 20.95
C THR A 113 -13.49 14.18 21.32
N LEU A 114 -13.85 15.17 20.50
CA LEU A 114 -15.07 15.97 20.69
C LEU A 114 -16.31 15.07 20.70
N ARG A 115 -16.43 14.14 19.75
CA ARG A 115 -17.54 13.19 19.70
C ARG A 115 -17.60 12.33 20.96
N GLU A 116 -16.46 11.82 21.42
CA GLU A 116 -16.37 11.00 22.64
C GLU A 116 -16.81 11.82 23.87
N GLN A 117 -16.32 13.05 24.04
CA GLN A 117 -16.70 13.96 25.12
C GLN A 117 -18.18 14.35 25.08
N LEU A 118 -18.71 14.72 23.91
CA LEU A 118 -20.14 15.03 23.76
C LEU A 118 -21.01 13.82 24.11
N THR A 119 -20.60 12.61 23.69
CA THR A 119 -21.34 11.38 24.02
C THR A 119 -21.34 11.14 25.54
N GLN A 120 -20.22 11.38 26.21
CA GLN A 120 -20.11 11.25 27.67
C GLN A 120 -20.96 12.29 28.41
N GLN A 121 -20.87 13.57 28.01
CA GLN A 121 -21.65 14.65 28.62
C GLN A 121 -23.15 14.44 28.41
N LEU A 122 -23.56 14.00 27.22
CA LEU A 122 -24.97 13.75 26.90
C LEU A 122 -25.52 12.55 27.68
N ALA A 123 -24.71 11.51 27.89
CA ALA A 123 -25.06 10.39 28.74
C ALA A 123 -25.21 10.79 30.23
N ALA A 124 -24.36 11.71 30.72
CA ALA A 124 -24.43 12.21 32.09
C ALA A 124 -25.61 13.16 32.32
N ALA A 125 -25.88 14.07 31.38
CA ALA A 125 -26.94 15.07 31.50
C ALA A 125 -28.35 14.47 31.32
N PHE A 126 -28.48 13.42 30.51
CA PHE A 126 -29.78 12.85 30.15
C PHE A 126 -29.85 11.32 30.29
N PRO A 127 -29.76 10.78 31.52
CA PRO A 127 -29.76 9.33 31.75
C PRO A 127 -31.07 8.62 31.37
N ALA A 128 -32.18 9.35 31.16
CA ALA A 128 -33.53 8.75 31.05
C ALA A 128 -34.34 9.09 29.79
N THR A 129 -33.94 10.04 28.94
CA THR A 129 -34.75 10.44 27.78
C THR A 129 -34.52 9.53 26.56
N ARG A 130 -35.60 9.23 25.83
CA ARG A 130 -35.57 8.44 24.57
C ARG A 130 -34.58 9.01 23.55
N ALA A 131 -34.37 10.34 23.52
CA ALA A 131 -33.43 11.00 22.64
C ALA A 131 -31.96 10.65 22.95
N ALA A 132 -31.56 10.62 24.22
CA ALA A 132 -30.21 10.20 24.62
C ALA A 132 -29.96 8.72 24.32
N ARG A 133 -30.97 7.85 24.51
CA ARG A 133 -30.89 6.44 24.09
C ARG A 133 -30.84 6.28 22.57
N ALA A 134 -31.57 7.10 21.81
CA ALA A 134 -31.55 7.08 20.36
C ALA A 134 -30.21 7.57 19.80
N LEU A 135 -29.61 8.61 20.39
CA LEU A 135 -28.30 9.12 20.00
C LEU A 135 -27.18 8.14 20.38
N ALA A 136 -27.26 7.55 21.57
CA ALA A 136 -26.36 6.47 21.97
C ALA A 136 -26.51 5.25 21.04
N ALA A 137 -27.74 4.84 20.67
CA ALA A 137 -27.97 3.77 19.70
C ALA A 137 -27.45 4.12 18.30
N ALA A 138 -27.58 5.37 17.85
CA ALA A 138 -27.02 5.86 16.59
C ALA A 138 -25.46 5.87 16.61
N CYS A 139 -24.85 6.25 17.73
CA CYS A 139 -23.40 6.15 17.90
C CYS A 139 -22.92 4.69 17.99
N LEU A 140 -23.66 3.83 18.69
CA LEU A 140 -23.39 2.40 18.79
C LEU A 140 -23.42 1.73 17.41
N THR A 141 -24.45 2.03 16.61
CA THR A 141 -24.58 1.54 15.23
C THR A 141 -23.49 2.09 14.31
N ALA A 142 -23.09 3.36 14.46
CA ALA A 142 -21.95 3.92 13.74
C ALA A 142 -20.62 3.24 14.10
N THR A 143 -20.43 2.83 15.36
CA THR A 143 -19.22 2.10 15.79
C THR A 143 -19.19 0.62 15.39
N SER A 144 -20.35 -0.03 15.25
CA SER A 144 -20.46 -1.42 14.79
C SER A 144 -20.50 -1.55 13.27
N LEU A 145 -20.73 -0.45 12.54
CA LEU A 145 -20.81 -0.43 11.08
C LEU A 145 -19.59 -1.04 10.38
N PRO A 146 -18.34 -0.78 10.80
CA PRO A 146 -17.16 -1.43 10.23
C PRO A 146 -17.16 -2.95 10.49
N ASP A 147 -17.57 -3.38 11.69
CA ASP A 147 -17.63 -4.80 12.05
C ASP A 147 -18.73 -5.51 11.25
N CYS A 148 -19.89 -4.89 11.06
CA CYS A 148 -20.96 -5.43 10.22
C CYS A 148 -20.54 -5.50 8.75
N ARG A 149 -19.85 -4.48 8.22
CA ARG A 149 -19.33 -4.50 6.84
C ARG A 149 -18.31 -5.63 6.65
N PHE A 150 -17.42 -5.80 7.62
CA PHE A 150 -16.46 -6.91 7.62
C PHE A 150 -17.16 -8.26 7.72
N GLY A 151 -18.17 -8.38 8.57
CA GLY A 151 -19.01 -9.56 8.71
C GLY A 151 -19.78 -9.92 7.43
N LEU A 152 -20.32 -8.92 6.74
CA LEU A 152 -20.98 -9.09 5.44
C LEU A 152 -19.99 -9.56 4.38
N LEU A 153 -18.79 -8.97 4.33
CA LEU A 153 -17.74 -9.40 3.40
C LEU A 153 -17.31 -10.84 3.69
N ALA A 154 -17.11 -11.20 4.97
CA ALA A 154 -16.80 -12.57 5.38
C ALA A 154 -17.92 -13.54 4.98
N ALA A 155 -19.17 -13.19 5.27
CA ALA A 155 -20.32 -14.02 4.96
C ALA A 155 -20.54 -14.17 3.45
N ALA A 156 -20.28 -13.13 2.65
CA ALA A 156 -20.36 -13.20 1.21
C ALA A 156 -19.27 -14.11 0.63
N MET A 157 -18.02 -13.91 1.06
CA MET A 157 -16.88 -14.74 0.64
C MET A 157 -17.06 -16.21 1.07
N TRP A 158 -17.54 -16.44 2.28
CA TRP A 158 -17.79 -17.77 2.80
C TRP A 158 -19.02 -18.44 2.17
N GLY A 159 -20.08 -17.66 1.95
CA GLY A 159 -21.32 -18.12 1.34
C GLY A 159 -21.10 -18.55 -0.11
N THR A 160 -20.30 -17.81 -0.88
CA THR A 160 -19.94 -18.23 -2.25
C THR A 160 -19.09 -19.50 -2.25
N TRP A 161 -18.17 -19.63 -1.29
CA TRP A 161 -17.36 -20.84 -1.14
C TRP A 161 -18.20 -22.06 -0.75
N ALA A 162 -19.04 -21.94 0.27
CA ALA A 162 -19.96 -22.98 0.71
C ALA A 162 -20.92 -23.39 -0.43
N TRP A 163 -21.51 -22.43 -1.14
CA TRP A 163 -22.41 -22.69 -2.27
C TRP A 163 -21.75 -23.52 -3.37
N LYS A 164 -20.49 -23.20 -3.74
CA LYS A 164 -19.74 -23.97 -4.75
C LYS A 164 -19.44 -25.40 -4.31
N LEU A 165 -19.27 -25.61 -3.01
CA LEU A 165 -18.93 -26.90 -2.42
C LEU A 165 -20.12 -27.83 -2.22
N VAL A 166 -21.33 -27.30 -2.00
CA VAL A 166 -22.55 -28.09 -1.74
C VAL A 166 -22.69 -29.33 -2.63
N PRO A 167 -22.56 -29.24 -3.97
CA PRO A 167 -22.76 -30.41 -4.84
C PRO A 167 -21.62 -31.44 -4.80
N HIS A 168 -20.44 -31.10 -4.30
CA HIS A 168 -19.24 -31.94 -4.41
C HIS A 168 -18.69 -32.43 -3.06
N ALA A 169 -19.08 -31.80 -1.96
CA ALA A 169 -18.55 -32.08 -0.64
C ALA A 169 -19.40 -33.12 0.12
N THR A 170 -18.81 -33.75 1.13
CA THR A 170 -19.54 -34.71 1.97
C THR A 170 -20.58 -33.99 2.83
N LEU A 171 -21.56 -34.74 3.36
CA LEU A 171 -22.53 -34.17 4.30
C LEU A 171 -21.85 -33.51 5.52
N LEU A 172 -20.73 -34.08 5.98
CA LEU A 172 -19.97 -33.53 7.10
C LEU A 172 -19.30 -32.21 6.72
N ASP A 173 -18.67 -32.12 5.55
CA ASP A 173 -18.03 -30.89 5.05
C ASP A 173 -19.05 -29.77 4.84
N ASN A 174 -20.23 -30.11 4.31
CA ASN A 174 -21.34 -29.19 4.13
C ASN A 174 -21.88 -28.71 5.48
N ALA A 175 -22.05 -29.61 6.45
CA ALA A 175 -22.49 -29.25 7.80
C ALA A 175 -21.49 -28.31 8.49
N GLN A 176 -20.18 -28.57 8.36
CA GLN A 176 -19.13 -27.70 8.89
C GLN A 176 -19.13 -26.32 8.21
N SER A 177 -19.30 -26.28 6.88
CA SER A 177 -19.38 -25.03 6.11
C SER A 177 -20.57 -24.17 6.52
N VAL A 178 -21.74 -24.80 6.67
CA VAL A 178 -22.97 -24.14 7.15
C VAL A 178 -22.81 -23.66 8.59
N ALA A 179 -22.26 -24.49 9.48
CA ALA A 179 -22.00 -24.09 10.86
C ALA A 179 -21.06 -22.89 10.95
N GLY A 180 -20.02 -22.84 10.11
CA GLY A 180 -19.13 -21.70 10.00
C GLY A 180 -19.82 -20.43 9.52
N LEU A 181 -20.67 -20.54 8.48
CA LEU A 181 -21.45 -19.41 7.99
C LEU A 181 -22.39 -18.86 9.07
N VAL A 182 -23.10 -19.76 9.76
CA VAL A 182 -24.00 -19.41 10.86
C VAL A 182 -23.23 -18.72 11.99
N ALA A 183 -22.03 -19.20 12.34
CA ALA A 183 -21.20 -18.55 13.35
C ALA A 183 -20.77 -17.13 12.92
N ILE A 184 -20.36 -16.93 11.66
CA ILE A 184 -19.99 -15.62 11.12
C ILE A 184 -21.18 -14.65 11.18
N VAL A 185 -22.36 -15.09 10.71
CA VAL A 185 -23.59 -14.29 10.68
C VAL A 185 -24.07 -13.99 12.11
N ALA A 186 -24.07 -14.99 12.99
CA ALA A 186 -24.49 -14.84 14.38
C ALA A 186 -23.62 -13.81 15.11
N VAL A 187 -22.30 -13.94 15.02
CA VAL A 187 -21.36 -13.08 15.75
C VAL A 187 -21.26 -11.69 15.14
N SER A 188 -21.22 -11.58 13.81
CA SER A 188 -20.92 -10.31 13.13
C SER A 188 -22.15 -9.49 12.75
N LEU A 189 -23.32 -10.11 12.60
CA LEU A 189 -24.54 -9.44 12.13
C LEU A 189 -25.67 -9.49 13.16
N LEU A 190 -26.01 -10.68 13.66
CA LEU A 190 -27.15 -10.84 14.58
C LEU A 190 -26.84 -10.32 15.99
N TRP A 191 -25.66 -10.61 16.54
CA TRP A 191 -25.33 -10.15 17.90
C TRP A 191 -25.26 -8.62 18.02
N PRO A 192 -24.59 -7.88 17.10
CA PRO A 192 -24.57 -6.42 17.17
C PRO A 192 -25.95 -5.77 16.97
N THR A 193 -26.83 -6.42 16.21
CA THR A 193 -28.18 -5.89 15.91
C THR A 193 -29.18 -6.18 17.03
N VAL A 194 -29.20 -7.42 17.55
CA VAL A 194 -30.18 -7.86 18.56
C VAL A 194 -29.76 -7.42 19.97
N HIS A 195 -28.47 -7.51 20.31
CA HIS A 195 -27.96 -7.22 21.65
C HIS A 195 -26.68 -6.35 21.65
N PRO A 196 -26.77 -5.08 21.19
CA PRO A 196 -25.60 -4.21 21.02
C PRO A 196 -24.81 -3.98 22.31
N ALA A 197 -25.48 -3.80 23.45
CA ALA A 197 -24.83 -3.58 24.74
C ALA A 197 -24.08 -4.81 25.26
N SER A 198 -24.55 -6.02 24.95
CA SER A 198 -23.82 -7.26 25.26
C SER A 198 -22.66 -7.45 24.29
N PHE A 199 -22.89 -7.19 23.01
CA PHE A 199 -21.86 -7.29 21.99
C PHE A 199 -20.69 -6.37 22.32
N GLN A 200 -20.93 -5.10 22.67
CA GLN A 200 -19.85 -4.17 23.03
C GLN A 200 -19.02 -4.64 24.24
N ARG A 201 -19.67 -5.15 25.29
CA ARG A 201 -18.96 -5.68 26.47
C ARG A 201 -18.08 -6.88 26.14
N ARG A 202 -18.49 -7.72 25.20
CA ARG A 202 -17.77 -8.96 24.82
C ARG A 202 -17.12 -8.88 23.44
N ARG A 203 -17.05 -7.70 22.83
CA ARG A 203 -16.70 -7.50 21.43
C ARG A 203 -15.34 -8.10 21.11
N THR A 204 -14.36 -7.80 21.94
CA THR A 204 -12.99 -8.29 21.78
C THR A 204 -12.93 -9.81 21.77
N LEU A 205 -13.67 -10.47 22.69
CA LEU A 205 -13.69 -11.91 22.81
C LEU A 205 -14.44 -12.56 21.64
N ALA A 206 -15.59 -12.01 21.24
CA ALA A 206 -16.38 -12.51 20.11
C ALA A 206 -15.62 -12.39 18.77
N LEU A 207 -14.94 -11.27 18.55
CA LEU A 207 -14.09 -11.09 17.37
C LEU A 207 -12.83 -11.96 17.41
N ALA A 208 -12.26 -12.19 18.60
CA ALA A 208 -11.13 -13.11 18.77
C ALA A 208 -11.53 -14.55 18.46
N SER A 209 -12.67 -15.02 18.99
CA SER A 209 -13.17 -16.38 18.74
C SER A 209 -13.52 -16.60 17.29
N LEU A 210 -14.19 -15.63 16.64
CA LEU A 210 -14.50 -15.69 15.21
C LEU A 210 -13.22 -15.82 14.37
N ARG A 211 -12.13 -15.18 14.77
CA ARG A 211 -10.87 -15.26 14.04
C ARG A 211 -10.05 -16.48 14.33
N LEU A 212 -10.07 -16.97 15.56
CA LEU A 212 -9.47 -18.25 15.85
C LEU A 212 -10.18 -19.33 15.02
N PHE A 213 -11.51 -19.25 14.93
CA PHE A 213 -12.29 -20.06 14.01
C PHE A 213 -11.82 -19.91 12.55
N LEU A 214 -11.76 -18.66 12.02
CA LEU A 214 -11.30 -18.40 10.65
C LEU A 214 -9.86 -18.89 10.39
N LEU A 215 -8.97 -18.74 11.38
CA LEU A 215 -7.58 -19.19 11.32
C LEU A 215 -7.47 -20.72 11.34
N CYS A 216 -8.40 -21.39 12.02
CA CYS A 216 -8.48 -22.85 12.06
C CYS A 216 -9.16 -23.44 10.81
N LEU A 217 -9.78 -22.63 9.94
CA LEU A 217 -10.48 -23.16 8.76
C LEU A 217 -9.61 -24.00 7.84
N PRO A 218 -8.36 -23.61 7.49
CA PRO A 218 -7.51 -24.45 6.66
C PRO A 218 -7.21 -25.82 7.28
N PHE A 219 -7.35 -25.97 8.61
CA PHE A 219 -7.17 -27.24 9.32
C PHE A 219 -8.44 -28.09 9.38
N ASN A 220 -9.60 -27.46 9.23
CA ASN A 220 -10.89 -28.13 9.33
C ASN A 220 -11.33 -28.73 7.98
N PHE A 221 -10.86 -28.17 6.86
CA PHE A 221 -11.19 -28.68 5.54
C PHE A 221 -10.11 -29.61 5.00
N SER A 222 -10.54 -30.74 4.44
CA SER A 222 -9.62 -31.63 3.73
C SER A 222 -9.10 -30.95 2.46
N GLN A 223 -7.85 -31.26 2.07
CA GLN A 223 -7.25 -30.78 0.82
C GLN A 223 -8.13 -31.06 -0.41
N ARG A 224 -8.87 -32.18 -0.39
CA ARG A 224 -9.84 -32.53 -1.43
C ARG A 224 -10.94 -31.47 -1.60
N VAL A 225 -11.47 -30.93 -0.50
CA VAL A 225 -12.52 -29.89 -0.57
C VAL A 225 -11.95 -28.61 -1.16
N LEU A 226 -10.70 -28.27 -0.81
CA LEU A 226 -10.01 -27.10 -1.36
C LEU A 226 -9.74 -27.25 -2.87
N ASP A 227 -9.27 -28.42 -3.29
CA ASP A 227 -9.03 -28.72 -4.71
C ASP A 227 -10.33 -28.73 -5.54
N LEU A 228 -11.48 -29.02 -4.92
CA LEU A 228 -12.79 -28.95 -5.58
C LEU A 228 -13.33 -27.52 -5.69
N ALA A 229 -12.99 -26.64 -4.75
CA ALA A 229 -13.44 -25.25 -4.76
C ALA A 229 -12.68 -24.37 -5.76
N LEU A 230 -11.45 -24.75 -6.09
CA LEU A 230 -10.55 -24.02 -6.96
C LEU A 230 -10.57 -24.64 -8.37
N PRO A 231 -10.56 -23.83 -9.43
CA PRO A 231 -10.42 -24.38 -10.77
C PRO A 231 -9.07 -25.06 -10.94
N GLN A 232 -9.04 -26.14 -11.73
CA GLN A 232 -7.83 -26.89 -12.01
C GLN A 232 -6.89 -26.17 -13.00
N GLN A 233 -7.41 -25.21 -13.76
CA GLN A 233 -6.69 -24.48 -14.80
C GLN A 233 -6.89 -22.98 -14.64
N LEU A 234 -5.89 -22.20 -15.03
CA LEU A 234 -6.00 -20.74 -15.08
C LEU A 234 -6.98 -20.34 -16.19
N GLU A 235 -7.83 -19.37 -15.88
CA GLU A 235 -8.78 -18.86 -16.87
C GLU A 235 -8.05 -18.02 -17.92
N SER A 236 -8.62 -17.96 -19.13
CA SER A 236 -8.17 -17.08 -20.21
C SER A 236 -9.24 -16.04 -20.51
N GLY A 237 -8.85 -14.80 -20.81
CA GLY A 237 -9.77 -13.70 -21.08
C GLY A 237 -9.34 -12.35 -20.49
N ARG A 238 -10.15 -11.31 -20.70
CA ARG A 238 -9.83 -9.94 -20.25
C ARG A 238 -9.78 -9.80 -18.72
N LEU A 239 -10.59 -10.59 -18.00
CA LEU A 239 -10.63 -10.61 -16.53
C LEU A 239 -9.79 -11.73 -15.92
N ALA A 240 -9.20 -12.59 -16.75
CA ALA A 240 -8.34 -13.69 -16.32
C ALA A 240 -7.26 -13.29 -15.31
N PRO A 241 -6.49 -12.20 -15.46
CA PRO A 241 -5.44 -11.89 -14.49
C PRO A 241 -5.99 -11.64 -13.08
N LEU A 242 -7.16 -11.00 -12.97
CA LEU A 242 -7.79 -10.71 -11.69
C LEU A 242 -8.41 -11.97 -11.06
N VAL A 243 -9.06 -12.79 -11.88
CA VAL A 243 -9.63 -14.07 -11.44
C VAL A 243 -8.53 -15.05 -11.03
N ASN A 244 -7.49 -15.20 -11.84
CA ASN A 244 -6.33 -16.05 -11.56
C ASN A 244 -5.58 -15.60 -10.30
N LEU A 245 -5.43 -14.27 -10.09
CA LEU A 245 -4.89 -13.74 -8.85
C LEU A 245 -5.76 -14.13 -7.65
N SER A 246 -7.09 -14.01 -7.77
CA SER A 246 -8.01 -14.41 -6.70
C SER A 246 -7.92 -15.91 -6.38
N HIS A 247 -7.83 -16.76 -7.41
CA HIS A 247 -7.65 -18.20 -7.24
C HIS A 247 -6.29 -18.53 -6.61
N LEU A 248 -5.23 -17.82 -6.98
CA LEU A 248 -3.90 -17.99 -6.36
C LEU A 248 -3.91 -17.55 -4.89
N ILE A 249 -4.60 -16.46 -4.56
CA ILE A 249 -4.78 -15.98 -3.18
C ILE A 249 -5.54 -17.02 -2.35
N SER A 250 -6.62 -17.60 -2.88
CA SER A 250 -7.39 -18.63 -2.18
C SER A 250 -6.65 -19.98 -2.11
N ALA A 251 -5.95 -20.39 -3.16
CA ALA A 251 -5.12 -21.60 -3.18
C ALA A 251 -3.93 -21.51 -2.21
N SER A 252 -3.42 -20.31 -2.00
CA SER A 252 -2.37 -20.04 -1.01
C SER A 252 -2.89 -19.77 0.38
N HIS A 253 -4.21 -19.80 0.60
CA HIS A 253 -4.86 -19.45 1.88
C HIS A 253 -4.53 -18.05 2.39
N LEU A 254 -4.03 -17.17 1.53
CA LEU A 254 -3.64 -15.82 1.91
C LEU A 254 -4.87 -14.97 2.26
N ASP A 255 -6.02 -15.28 1.68
CA ASP A 255 -7.33 -14.70 2.03
C ASP A 255 -7.64 -14.86 3.52
N PHE A 256 -7.49 -16.05 4.11
CA PHE A 256 -7.70 -16.29 5.54
C PHE A 256 -6.75 -15.47 6.43
N LEU A 257 -5.51 -15.26 5.97
CA LEU A 257 -4.51 -14.47 6.68
C LEU A 257 -4.80 -12.98 6.63
N LEU A 258 -5.11 -12.47 5.44
CA LEU A 258 -5.51 -11.08 5.23
C LEU A 258 -6.76 -10.76 6.06
N PHE A 259 -7.76 -11.65 6.05
CA PHE A 259 -8.98 -11.47 6.83
C PHE A 259 -8.70 -11.42 8.33
N THR A 260 -7.91 -12.36 8.85
CA THR A 260 -7.61 -12.39 10.28
C THR A 260 -6.68 -11.25 10.73
N GLY A 261 -5.87 -10.70 9.82
CA GLY A 261 -4.96 -9.58 10.05
C GLY A 261 -5.65 -8.21 10.07
N LEU A 262 -6.52 -7.93 9.08
CA LEU A 262 -7.12 -6.60 8.88
C LEU A 262 -8.13 -6.20 9.96
N GLY A 263 -8.73 -7.16 10.66
CA GLY A 263 -9.82 -6.85 11.58
C GLY A 263 -9.40 -6.32 12.96
N TRP A 264 -8.17 -6.56 13.48
CA TRP A 264 -7.87 -6.34 14.92
C TRP A 264 -7.04 -5.09 15.09
N ARG A 265 -7.61 -4.09 15.76
CA ARG A 265 -6.82 -3.06 16.44
C ARG A 265 -6.41 -3.59 17.81
N LEU A 266 -5.53 -4.58 17.83
CA LEU A 266 -4.84 -4.95 19.06
C LEU A 266 -3.75 -3.91 19.36
N PRO A 267 -3.36 -3.73 20.64
CA PRO A 267 -2.10 -3.07 20.95
C PRO A 267 -0.97 -3.74 20.17
N LEU A 268 0.03 -2.97 19.75
CA LEU A 268 1.09 -3.44 18.83
C LEU A 268 1.79 -4.71 19.32
N ARG A 269 2.09 -4.82 20.63
CA ARG A 269 2.79 -5.97 21.22
C ARG A 269 2.05 -7.31 21.05
N PRO A 270 0.79 -7.48 21.52
CA PRO A 270 0.04 -8.72 21.29
C PRO A 270 -0.28 -8.94 19.82
N HIS A 271 -0.42 -7.89 19.01
CA HIS A 271 -0.55 -8.04 17.56
C HIS A 271 0.67 -8.72 16.95
N MET A 272 1.88 -8.23 17.26
CA MET A 272 3.14 -8.80 16.76
C MET A 272 3.33 -10.25 17.19
N ALA A 273 3.03 -10.57 18.45
CA ALA A 273 3.11 -11.95 18.94
C ALA A 273 2.14 -12.89 18.19
N LEU A 274 0.90 -12.45 17.99
CA LEU A 274 -0.10 -13.22 17.26
C LEU A 274 0.29 -13.40 15.79
N GLN A 275 0.80 -12.35 15.14
CA GLN A 275 1.24 -12.42 13.76
C GLN A 275 2.49 -13.30 13.59
N GLY A 276 3.40 -13.28 14.56
CA GLY A 276 4.53 -14.21 14.61
C GLY A 276 4.08 -15.67 14.76
N LEU A 277 3.10 -15.94 15.64
CA LEU A 277 2.49 -17.26 15.78
C LEU A 277 1.82 -17.73 14.49
N LYS A 278 1.06 -16.84 13.83
CA LYS A 278 0.45 -17.15 12.52
C LYS A 278 1.52 -17.47 11.48
N LEU A 279 2.59 -16.67 11.40
CA LEU A 279 3.68 -16.91 10.48
C LEU A 279 4.38 -18.25 10.75
N ALA A 280 4.57 -18.63 12.02
CA ALA A 280 5.16 -19.93 12.38
C ALA A 280 4.25 -21.11 12.01
N ILE A 281 2.94 -21.00 12.27
CA ILE A 281 1.93 -22.00 11.88
C ILE A 281 1.93 -22.16 10.36
N LEU A 282 1.97 -21.05 9.63
CA LEU A 282 2.01 -21.05 8.17
C LEU A 282 3.32 -21.56 7.61
N ALA A 283 4.46 -21.18 8.16
CA ALA A 283 5.75 -21.70 7.70
C ALA A 283 5.79 -23.23 7.81
N ARG A 284 5.24 -23.78 8.89
CA ARG A 284 5.04 -25.23 9.04
C ARG A 284 4.08 -25.79 7.99
N PHE A 285 3.05 -25.03 7.62
CA PHE A 285 2.06 -25.42 6.60
C PHE A 285 2.60 -25.35 5.16
N GLY A 286 3.42 -24.35 4.87
CA GLY A 286 4.10 -24.15 3.58
C GLY A 286 5.00 -25.32 3.20
N VAL A 287 5.55 -25.99 4.22
CA VAL A 287 6.38 -27.19 4.06
C VAL A 287 5.53 -28.48 4.01
N HIS A 288 4.25 -28.41 4.35
CA HIS A 288 3.35 -29.56 4.38
C HIS A 288 2.75 -29.87 2.99
N ALA A 289 2.23 -31.09 2.84
CA ALA A 289 1.59 -31.60 1.60
C ALA A 289 0.48 -30.70 1.00
N HIS A 290 -0.07 -29.76 1.77
CA HIS A 290 -1.09 -28.82 1.31
C HIS A 290 -0.61 -27.87 0.21
N CYS A 291 0.69 -27.54 0.14
CA CYS A 291 1.23 -26.75 -0.98
C CYS A 291 1.34 -27.55 -2.29
N ARG A 292 1.01 -28.85 -2.27
CA ARG A 292 0.88 -29.69 -3.48
C ARG A 292 -0.52 -29.64 -4.10
N GLY A 293 -1.36 -28.67 -3.72
CA GLY A 293 -2.66 -28.46 -4.35
C GLY A 293 -2.53 -28.38 -5.88
N MET A 294 -3.54 -28.90 -6.60
CA MET A 294 -3.44 -29.10 -8.05
C MET A 294 -3.05 -27.81 -8.78
N LEU A 295 -3.63 -26.68 -8.38
CA LEU A 295 -3.35 -25.37 -8.99
C LEU A 295 -1.90 -24.90 -8.76
N LEU A 296 -1.36 -25.06 -7.55
CA LEU A 296 0.03 -24.66 -7.23
C LEU A 296 1.05 -25.57 -7.91
N SER A 297 0.66 -26.82 -8.17
CA SER A 297 1.47 -27.77 -8.94
C SER A 297 1.35 -27.59 -10.46
N SER A 298 0.48 -26.69 -10.94
CA SER A 298 0.32 -26.45 -12.37
C SER A 298 1.61 -25.88 -12.98
N PRO A 299 1.96 -26.29 -14.22
CA PRO A 299 3.19 -25.82 -14.87
C PRO A 299 3.18 -24.30 -15.10
N GLU A 300 2.01 -23.71 -15.28
CA GLU A 300 1.82 -22.27 -15.46
C GLU A 300 2.19 -21.48 -14.20
N VAL A 301 1.70 -21.92 -13.03
CA VAL A 301 2.03 -21.29 -11.75
C VAL A 301 3.51 -21.51 -11.40
N GLN A 302 4.06 -22.68 -11.69
CA GLN A 302 5.50 -22.93 -11.50
C GLN A 302 6.37 -22.02 -12.38
N GLN A 303 6.01 -21.83 -13.65
CA GLN A 303 6.72 -20.90 -14.53
C GLN A 303 6.61 -19.45 -14.05
N LEU A 304 5.43 -19.03 -13.59
CA LEU A 304 5.24 -17.70 -13.02
C LEU A 304 6.10 -17.53 -11.76
N ALA A 305 6.12 -18.53 -10.88
CA ALA A 305 6.92 -18.52 -9.67
C ALA A 305 8.43 -18.47 -9.98
N ALA A 306 8.89 -19.24 -10.96
CA ALA A 306 10.28 -19.19 -11.42
C ALA A 306 10.66 -17.80 -11.95
N ARG A 307 9.79 -17.16 -12.74
CA ARG A 307 10.01 -15.79 -13.23
C ARG A 307 10.06 -14.78 -12.09
N ALA A 308 9.10 -14.85 -11.17
CA ALA A 308 9.07 -13.98 -10.00
C ALA A 308 10.34 -14.16 -9.14
N HIS A 309 10.75 -15.41 -8.92
CA HIS A 309 11.96 -15.73 -8.17
C HIS A 309 13.22 -15.16 -8.84
N GLY A 310 13.34 -15.29 -10.17
CA GLY A 310 14.45 -14.69 -10.92
C GLY A 310 14.52 -13.16 -10.81
N VAL A 311 13.37 -12.46 -10.84
CA VAL A 311 13.34 -11.01 -10.61
C VAL A 311 13.77 -10.66 -9.18
N MET A 312 13.27 -11.41 -8.19
CA MET A 312 13.59 -11.19 -6.79
C MET A 312 15.06 -11.48 -6.48
N SER A 313 15.66 -12.51 -7.09
CA SER A 313 17.08 -12.83 -6.90
C SER A 313 17.99 -11.75 -7.49
N ILE A 314 17.63 -11.17 -8.65
CA ILE A 314 18.32 -10.02 -9.23
C ILE A 314 18.22 -8.80 -8.29
N ALA A 315 17.02 -8.49 -7.79
CA ALA A 315 16.81 -7.37 -6.87
C ALA A 315 17.59 -7.56 -5.55
N ALA A 316 17.58 -8.77 -4.99
CA ALA A 316 18.35 -9.10 -3.79
C ALA A 316 19.86 -8.97 -4.01
N GLY A 317 20.36 -9.41 -5.16
CA GLY A 317 21.78 -9.26 -5.54
C GLY A 317 22.22 -7.80 -5.65
N ALA A 318 21.33 -6.91 -6.12
CA ALA A 318 21.61 -5.48 -6.17
C ALA A 318 21.64 -4.82 -4.78
N LEU A 319 20.79 -5.27 -3.86
CA LEU A 319 20.69 -4.71 -2.50
C LEU A 319 21.76 -5.23 -1.54
N ALA A 320 22.30 -6.44 -1.79
CA ALA A 320 23.32 -7.06 -0.95
C ALA A 320 24.48 -7.60 -1.81
N PRO A 321 25.33 -6.72 -2.38
CA PRO A 321 26.48 -7.13 -3.17
C PRO A 321 27.46 -7.92 -2.30
N GLY A 322 27.45 -9.25 -2.45
CA GLY A 322 28.26 -10.20 -1.67
C GLY A 322 27.50 -11.38 -1.08
N ALA A 323 26.16 -11.31 -0.99
CA ALA A 323 25.35 -12.49 -0.72
C ALA A 323 25.36 -13.38 -1.97
N THR A 324 25.88 -14.61 -1.86
CA THR A 324 25.87 -15.57 -2.96
C THR A 324 24.43 -15.95 -3.29
N THR A 325 23.85 -15.28 -4.29
CA THR A 325 22.50 -15.55 -4.81
C THR A 325 22.31 -17.01 -5.21
N ALA A 326 23.39 -17.68 -5.60
CA ALA A 326 23.44 -19.11 -5.93
C ALA A 326 23.12 -20.06 -4.75
N LEU A 327 23.22 -19.62 -3.49
CA LEU A 327 22.92 -20.43 -2.31
C LEU A 327 21.47 -20.30 -1.85
N LEU A 328 20.76 -19.25 -2.28
CA LEU A 328 19.39 -18.96 -1.87
C LEU A 328 18.34 -19.40 -2.88
N GLU A 329 18.72 -19.70 -4.12
CA GLU A 329 17.75 -20.10 -5.14
C GLU A 329 17.35 -21.58 -5.02
N PRO A 330 16.09 -21.88 -4.67
CA PRO A 330 15.61 -23.26 -4.68
C PRO A 330 15.63 -23.78 -6.11
N ARG A 331 16.33 -24.89 -6.36
CA ARG A 331 16.40 -25.51 -7.70
C ARG A 331 15.12 -26.24 -8.09
N GLU A 332 14.35 -26.69 -7.10
CA GLU A 332 13.09 -27.38 -7.34
C GLU A 332 11.96 -26.39 -7.61
N PRO A 333 11.20 -26.53 -8.72
CA PRO A 333 10.09 -25.63 -9.06
C PRO A 333 9.06 -25.51 -7.95
N TYR A 334 8.81 -26.62 -7.24
CA TYR A 334 7.93 -26.65 -6.08
C TYR A 334 8.43 -25.71 -4.95
N MET A 335 9.71 -25.77 -4.63
CA MET A 335 10.30 -24.96 -3.56
C MET A 335 10.32 -23.47 -3.92
N GLN A 336 10.38 -23.13 -5.22
CA GLN A 336 10.22 -21.75 -5.68
C GLN A 336 8.80 -21.22 -5.45
N VAL A 337 7.77 -22.04 -5.71
CA VAL A 337 6.37 -21.71 -5.39
C VAL A 337 6.21 -21.52 -3.88
N VAL A 338 6.71 -22.45 -3.07
CA VAL A 338 6.66 -22.34 -1.59
C VAL A 338 7.35 -21.07 -1.11
N ALA A 339 8.54 -20.75 -1.63
CA ALA A 339 9.26 -19.53 -1.28
C ALA A 339 8.47 -18.27 -1.64
N LEU A 340 7.86 -18.23 -2.83
CA LEU A 340 7.01 -17.11 -3.25
C LEU A 340 5.78 -16.96 -2.35
N LEU A 341 5.14 -18.07 -1.97
CA LEU A 341 3.99 -18.06 -1.06
C LEU A 341 4.38 -17.58 0.34
N LEU A 342 5.49 -18.08 0.89
CA LEU A 342 6.02 -17.62 2.17
C LEU A 342 6.31 -16.13 2.15
N LEU A 343 6.92 -15.63 1.07
CA LEU A 343 7.15 -14.19 0.91
C LEU A 343 5.84 -13.42 0.83
N ALA A 344 4.87 -13.88 0.03
CA ALA A 344 3.56 -13.26 -0.05
C ALA A 344 2.85 -13.25 1.31
N TRP A 345 2.96 -14.31 2.11
CA TRP A 345 2.43 -14.35 3.47
C TRP A 345 3.14 -13.37 4.40
N VAL A 346 4.47 -13.23 4.32
CA VAL A 346 5.22 -12.24 5.10
C VAL A 346 4.81 -10.82 4.70
N LEU A 347 4.72 -10.52 3.40
CA LEU A 347 4.39 -9.18 2.94
C LEU A 347 2.92 -8.82 3.18
N LEU A 348 2.01 -9.67 2.71
CA LEU A 348 0.57 -9.38 2.71
C LEU A 348 -0.10 -9.83 4.01
N GLY A 349 0.30 -10.95 4.59
CA GLY A 349 -0.27 -11.48 5.83
C GLY A 349 0.30 -10.84 7.10
N TRP A 350 1.58 -10.44 7.10
CA TRP A 350 2.26 -9.89 8.27
C TRP A 350 2.56 -8.39 8.14
N LEU A 351 3.31 -7.97 7.10
CA LEU A 351 3.82 -6.60 6.98
C LEU A 351 2.67 -5.60 6.76
N VAL A 352 1.79 -5.83 5.78
CA VAL A 352 0.70 -4.90 5.48
C VAL A 352 -0.21 -4.66 6.69
N PRO A 353 -0.74 -5.68 7.40
CA PRO A 353 -1.53 -5.46 8.61
C PRO A 353 -0.74 -4.74 9.71
N THR A 354 0.54 -5.06 9.88
CA THR A 354 1.41 -4.41 10.88
C THR A 354 1.60 -2.93 10.55
N LEU A 355 1.86 -2.59 9.28
CA LEU A 355 1.98 -1.21 8.81
C LEU A 355 0.67 -0.42 8.98
N LEU A 356 -0.48 -1.06 8.74
CA LEU A 356 -1.79 -0.46 8.97
C LEU A 356 -2.12 -0.25 10.46
N LEU A 357 -1.41 -0.95 11.36
CA LEU A 357 -1.58 -0.86 12.80
C LEU A 357 -0.51 -0.04 13.51
N LEU A 358 0.58 0.29 12.82
CA LEU A 358 1.53 1.26 13.36
C LEU A 358 0.74 2.53 13.65
N PRO A 359 0.79 3.02 14.90
CA PRO A 359 0.24 4.34 15.16
C PRO A 359 0.89 5.28 14.15
N PRO A 360 0.12 6.16 13.50
CA PRO A 360 0.72 7.15 12.62
C PRO A 360 1.85 7.78 13.42
N ALA A 361 3.07 7.76 12.87
CA ALA A 361 4.26 8.22 13.58
C ALA A 361 3.88 9.48 14.35
N ALA A 362 3.91 9.38 15.70
CA ALA A 362 3.57 10.51 16.55
C ALA A 362 4.34 11.67 15.93
N PRO A 363 3.66 12.77 15.53
CA PRO A 363 4.35 13.89 14.91
C PRO A 363 5.54 14.13 15.82
N ALA A 364 6.76 13.94 15.30
CA ALA A 364 7.97 14.08 16.10
C ALA A 364 7.74 15.40 16.83
N ALA A 365 7.54 15.34 18.17
CA ALA A 365 6.96 16.43 18.93
C ALA A 365 7.72 17.64 18.49
N SER A 366 7.06 18.46 17.69
CA SER A 366 7.82 19.22 16.71
C SER A 366 8.73 20.13 17.50
N ALA A 367 9.88 20.48 16.95
CA ALA A 367 10.66 21.56 17.54
C ALA A 367 9.76 22.76 17.91
N TRP A 368 8.62 22.98 17.22
CA TRP A 368 7.56 23.92 17.61
C TRP A 368 6.88 23.65 18.96
N GLU A 369 6.49 22.41 19.30
CA GLU A 369 5.79 22.07 20.55
C GLU A 369 6.72 22.17 21.77
N GLN A 370 8.03 21.93 21.56
CA GLN A 370 9.09 22.23 22.55
C GLN A 370 9.48 23.72 22.58
N ALA A 371 9.27 24.47 21.49
CA ALA A 371 9.56 25.90 21.41
C ALA A 371 8.41 26.79 21.90
N VAL A 372 7.15 26.31 21.94
CA VAL A 372 6.00 27.09 22.43
C VAL A 372 6.20 27.61 23.86
N PRO A 373 6.68 26.80 24.83
CA PRO A 373 7.00 27.32 26.16
C PRO A 373 8.07 28.42 26.11
N GLN A 374 9.14 28.22 25.33
CA GLN A 374 10.23 29.19 25.20
C GLN A 374 9.77 30.52 24.57
N TYR A 375 8.88 30.46 23.58
CA TYR A 375 8.28 31.63 22.95
C TYR A 375 7.40 32.43 23.93
N HIS A 376 6.59 31.75 24.74
CA HIS A 376 5.78 32.43 25.76
C HIS A 376 6.65 33.09 26.83
N THR A 377 7.72 32.44 27.28
CA THR A 377 8.68 33.03 28.23
C THR A 377 9.40 34.25 27.62
N ALA A 378 9.86 34.16 26.38
CA ALA A 378 10.50 35.27 25.67
C ALA A 378 9.54 36.47 25.47
N ARG A 379 8.27 36.20 25.15
CA ARG A 379 7.26 37.24 24.97
C ARG A 379 6.87 37.93 26.28
N GLN A 380 6.81 37.20 27.40
CA GLN A 380 6.56 37.79 28.72
C GLN A 380 7.74 38.66 29.19
N ALA A 381 8.97 38.24 28.92
CA ALA A 381 10.15 39.05 29.21
C ALA A 381 10.18 40.37 28.42
N LEU A 382 9.72 40.37 27.17
CA LEU A 382 9.65 41.57 26.33
C LEU A 382 8.48 42.51 26.67
N ALA A 383 7.44 42.04 27.37
CA ALA A 383 6.28 42.85 27.74
C ALA A 383 6.40 43.48 29.15
N GLY A 384 7.42 43.11 29.92
CA GLY A 384 7.63 43.54 31.31
C GLY A 384 8.75 44.56 31.53
N GLY A 385 9.38 45.06 30.47
CA GLY A 385 10.37 46.15 30.50
C GLY A 385 9.98 47.23 29.52
#